data_AF-A0A3S4HM25-F1
#
_entry.id   AF-A0A3S4HM25-F1
#
_cell.length_a   1.000
_cell.length_b   1.000
_cell.length_c   1.000
_cell.angle_alpha   90.00
_cell.angle_beta   90.00
_cell.angle_gamma   90.00
#
_symmetry.space_group_name_H-M   'P 1'
#
loop_
_entity.id
_entity.type
_entity.pdbx_description
1 polymer ?
#
loop_
_entity_poly.entity_id
_entity_poly.type
_entity_poly.pdbx_seq_one_letter_code
_entity_poly.pdbx_strand_id
1 'polypeptide(L)'
;MNRCVSSAWGDEHHFLGSLNGPELLLLLPQAKQVGSVALSLLGANGDLGMVIFSSRDTQHYQAGMGTVMLNQLARMLPELLERWIERA
;
A
#
# COMPACT_ATOMS: atom_id res chain seq x y z
N MET A 1 -6.91 -8.86 -19.15
CA MET A 1 -5.49 -8.62 -18.78
C MET A 1 -5.51 -8.30 -17.29
N ASN A 2 -5.54 -9.32 -16.43
CA ASN A 2 -5.92 -9.18 -15.01
C ASN A 2 -4.73 -9.55 -14.13
N ARG A 3 -3.84 -8.60 -13.85
CA ARG A 3 -2.72 -8.77 -12.92
C ARG A 3 -2.29 -7.38 -12.43
N CYS A 4 -2.71 -6.98 -11.23
CA CYS A 4 -2.18 -5.77 -10.59
C CYS A 4 -1.85 -5.93 -9.11
N VAL A 5 -2.55 -6.73 -8.29
CA VAL A 5 -2.08 -6.94 -6.89
C VAL A 5 -1.15 -8.15 -6.75
N SER A 6 -1.42 -9.29 -7.40
CA SER A 6 -0.59 -10.49 -7.23
C SER A 6 0.80 -10.43 -7.88
N SER A 7 1.02 -9.49 -8.79
CA SER A 7 2.32 -9.28 -9.48
C SER A 7 2.94 -7.90 -9.25
N ALA A 8 2.34 -7.05 -8.41
CA ALA A 8 2.91 -5.76 -8.02
C ALA A 8 3.97 -5.87 -6.91
N TRP A 9 4.02 -7.00 -6.23
CA TRP A 9 5.11 -7.36 -5.35
C TRP A 9 6.34 -7.69 -6.20
N GLY A 10 7.04 -6.66 -6.69
CA GLY A 10 8.45 -6.81 -7.06
C GLY A 10 9.30 -7.06 -5.82
N ASP A 11 10.62 -6.89 -5.93
CA ASP A 11 11.61 -6.84 -4.81
C ASP A 11 11.29 -5.77 -3.74
N GLU A 12 10.16 -5.08 -3.89
CA GLU A 12 9.70 -3.96 -3.12
C GLU A 12 8.33 -4.31 -2.51
N HIS A 13 8.28 -4.49 -1.20
CA HIS A 13 7.08 -4.75 -0.39
C HIS A 13 6.06 -3.58 -0.38
N HIS A 14 6.11 -2.70 -1.38
CA HIS A 14 5.27 -1.50 -1.48
C HIS A 14 4.74 -1.27 -2.89
N PHE A 15 3.52 -0.75 -2.98
CA PHE A 15 2.84 -0.43 -4.23
C PHE A 15 2.24 0.97 -4.17
N LEU A 16 2.36 1.72 -5.26
CA LEU A 16 1.71 3.01 -5.46
C LEU A 16 0.87 2.97 -6.74
N GLY A 17 -0.38 3.42 -6.67
CA GLY A 17 -1.20 3.60 -7.86
C GLY A 17 -2.69 3.56 -7.58
N SER A 18 -3.48 3.25 -8.60
CA SER A 18 -4.91 3.01 -8.44
C SER A 18 -5.18 1.51 -8.31
N LEU A 19 -6.25 1.17 -7.57
CA LEU A 19 -6.81 -0.17 -7.54
C LEU A 19 -8.04 -0.21 -8.45
N ASN A 20 -8.27 -1.36 -9.08
CA ASN A 20 -9.53 -1.57 -9.77
C ASN A 20 -10.69 -1.79 -8.77
N GLY A 21 -11.94 -1.66 -9.24
CA GLY A 21 -13.12 -1.79 -8.38
C GLY A 21 -13.14 -3.08 -7.53
N PRO A 22 -12.88 -4.27 -8.12
CA PRO A 22 -12.76 -5.51 -7.37
C PRO A 22 -11.64 -5.53 -6.30
N GLU A 23 -10.44 -5.06 -6.62
CA GLU A 23 -9.31 -4.98 -5.69
C GLU A 23 -9.60 -4.00 -4.54
N LEU A 24 -10.25 -2.87 -4.84
CA LEU A 24 -10.67 -1.91 -3.83
C LEU A 24 -11.73 -2.49 -2.91
N LEU A 25 -12.72 -3.24 -3.43
CA LEU A 25 -13.73 -3.89 -2.61
C LEU A 25 -13.16 -5.00 -1.73
N LEU A 26 -12.12 -5.69 -2.21
CA LEU A 26 -11.45 -6.73 -1.44
C LEU A 26 -10.65 -6.13 -0.27
N LEU A 27 -9.91 -5.05 -0.53
CA LEU A 27 -9.00 -4.45 0.46
C LEU A 27 -9.67 -3.39 1.35
N LEU A 28 -10.62 -2.64 0.79
CA LEU A 28 -11.28 -1.51 1.41
C LEU A 28 -12.81 -1.51 1.13
N PRO A 29 -13.55 -2.54 1.61
CA PRO A 29 -14.97 -2.73 1.27
C PRO A 29 -15.87 -1.55 1.65
N GLN A 30 -15.50 -0.76 2.66
CA GLN A 30 -16.26 0.43 3.08
C GLN A 30 -15.71 1.75 2.55
N ALA A 31 -14.58 1.77 1.83
CA ALA A 31 -14.00 3.02 1.37
C ALA A 31 -14.80 3.59 0.18
N LYS A 32 -15.33 4.79 0.37
CA LYS A 32 -16.00 5.55 -0.68
C LYS A 32 -15.01 6.57 -1.27
N GLN A 33 -14.99 6.67 -2.60
CA GLN A 33 -14.21 7.65 -3.36
C GLN A 33 -12.69 7.52 -3.18
N VAL A 34 -12.11 6.36 -3.53
CA VAL A 34 -10.66 6.18 -3.57
C VAL A 34 -10.17 6.41 -5.00
N GLY A 35 -9.31 7.42 -5.17
CA GLY A 35 -8.68 7.76 -6.45
C GLY A 35 -7.30 7.13 -6.62
N SER A 36 -6.50 7.07 -5.55
CA SER A 36 -5.20 6.40 -5.54
C SER A 36 -4.89 5.83 -4.14
N VAL A 37 -4.00 4.85 -4.09
CA VAL A 37 -3.54 4.15 -2.87
C VAL A 37 -2.02 4.01 -2.84
N ALA A 38 -1.49 3.97 -1.61
CA ALA A 38 -0.17 3.42 -1.32
C ALA A 38 -0.35 2.23 -0.37
N LEU A 39 0.27 1.09 -0.71
CA LEU A 39 0.19 -0.16 0.03
C LEU A 39 1.58 -0.56 0.49
N SER A 40 1.70 -1.09 1.70
CA SER A 40 2.95 -1.66 2.22
C SER A 40 2.67 -2.90 3.05
N LEU A 41 3.35 -4.01 2.76
CA LEU A 41 3.24 -5.22 3.58
C LEU A 41 3.99 -5.05 4.90
N LEU A 42 3.48 -5.72 5.93
CA LEU A 42 4.11 -5.89 7.23
C LEU A 42 4.55 -7.34 7.38
N GLY A 43 5.77 -7.54 7.82
CA GLY A 43 6.43 -8.83 7.96
C GLY A 43 7.11 -9.28 6.68
N ALA A 44 7.95 -10.30 6.80
CA ALA A 44 8.80 -10.79 5.72
C ALA A 44 8.02 -11.25 4.48
N ASN A 45 6.73 -11.61 4.65
CA ASN A 45 5.86 -12.02 3.54
C ASN A 45 4.44 -11.41 3.65
N GLY A 46 4.27 -10.29 4.36
CA GLY A 46 2.93 -9.74 4.62
C GLY A 46 2.14 -10.51 5.70
N ASP A 47 2.82 -11.36 6.46
CA ASP A 47 2.26 -12.22 7.49
C ASP A 47 1.78 -11.47 8.73
N LEU A 48 2.31 -10.27 8.98
CA LEU A 48 1.86 -9.38 10.04
C LEU A 48 0.74 -8.42 9.59
N GLY A 49 0.48 -8.35 8.28
CA GLY A 49 -0.61 -7.58 7.69
C GLY A 49 -0.13 -6.57 6.64
N MET A 50 -0.85 -5.47 6.51
CA MET A 50 -0.51 -4.40 5.57
C MET A 50 -0.98 -3.03 6.03
N VAL A 51 -0.27 -1.99 5.59
CA VAL A 51 -0.62 -0.58 5.75
C VAL A 51 -1.14 -0.04 4.44
N ILE A 52 -2.26 0.69 4.50
CA ILE A 52 -2.92 1.29 3.33
C ILE A 52 -3.10 2.79 3.57
N PHE A 53 -2.56 3.60 2.66
CA PHE A 53 -2.90 5.02 2.54
C PHE A 53 -3.82 5.20 1.35
N SER A 54 -4.94 5.88 1.51
CA SER A 54 -5.89 6.16 0.43
C SER A 54 -6.07 7.66 0.24
N SER A 55 -6.14 8.11 -1.02
CA SER A 55 -6.49 9.48 -1.38
C SER A 55 -7.69 9.48 -2.32
N ARG A 56 -8.49 10.55 -2.30
CA ARG A 56 -9.57 10.75 -3.29
C ARG A 56 -9.02 11.23 -4.64
N ASP A 57 -7.83 11.80 -4.63
CA ASP A 57 -7.13 12.27 -5.83
C ASP A 57 -6.42 11.09 -6.52
N THR A 58 -6.62 10.95 -7.82
CA THR A 58 -6.06 9.87 -8.65
C THR A 58 -4.58 10.03 -8.95
N GLN A 59 -4.04 11.25 -8.75
CA GLN A 59 -2.63 11.57 -9.01
C GLN A 59 -1.78 11.59 -7.74
N HIS A 60 -2.41 11.47 -6.57
CA HIS A 60 -1.73 11.67 -5.29
C HIS A 60 -0.67 10.60 -4.99
N TYR A 61 -0.99 9.33 -5.25
CA TYR A 61 -0.10 8.20 -5.02
C TYR A 61 0.32 7.53 -6.32
N GLN A 62 0.99 8.28 -7.20
CA GLN A 62 1.61 7.76 -8.42
C GLN A 62 3.13 7.63 -8.27
N ALA A 63 3.70 6.63 -8.92
CA ALA A 63 5.14 6.47 -9.00
C ALA A 63 5.76 7.64 -9.79
N GLY A 64 6.66 8.41 -9.17
CA GLY A 64 7.29 9.57 -9.80
C GLY A 64 7.68 10.69 -8.83
N MET A 65 7.71 11.93 -9.33
CA MET A 65 8.06 13.14 -8.58
C MET A 65 6.87 13.57 -7.70
N GLY A 66 7.02 13.45 -6.38
CA GLY A 66 5.99 13.85 -5.40
C GLY A 66 5.69 12.81 -4.34
N THR A 67 6.04 11.54 -4.60
CA THR A 67 5.81 10.43 -3.66
C THR A 67 7.08 9.99 -2.92
N VAL A 68 8.20 10.70 -3.02
CA VAL A 68 9.48 10.33 -2.37
C VAL A 68 9.32 10.20 -0.85
N MET A 69 8.72 11.19 -0.18
CA MET A 69 8.50 11.12 1.27
C MET A 69 7.57 9.97 1.65
N LEU A 70 6.50 9.78 0.88
CA LEU A 70 5.57 8.69 1.10
C LEU A 70 6.24 7.32 0.88
N ASN A 71 7.09 7.18 -0.13
CA ASN A 71 7.89 5.98 -0.37
C ASN A 71 8.81 5.68 0.80
N GLN A 72 9.44 6.71 1.38
CA GLN A 72 10.26 6.54 2.56
C GLN A 72 9.42 6.14 3.79
N LEU A 73 8.26 6.77 3.99
CA LEU A 73 7.33 6.38 5.06
C LEU A 73 6.81 4.96 4.86
N ALA A 74 6.43 4.58 3.65
CA ALA A 74 5.97 3.25 3.27
C ALA A 74 7.03 2.16 3.49
N ARG A 75 8.33 2.52 3.39
CA ARG A 75 9.45 1.60 3.69
C ARG A 75 9.77 1.52 5.18
N MET A 76 9.75 2.65 5.89
CA MET A 76 10.14 2.71 7.30
C MET A 76 9.03 2.31 8.27
N LEU A 77 7.77 2.65 7.98
CA LEU A 77 6.64 2.39 8.87
C LEU A 77 6.44 0.90 9.14
N PRO A 78 6.56 -0.01 8.15
CA PRO A 78 6.47 -1.43 8.41
C PRO A 78 7.43 -1.90 9.49
N GLU A 79 8.73 -1.63 9.31
CA GLU A 79 9.77 -2.05 10.26
C GLU A 79 9.55 -1.48 11.66
N LEU A 80 9.05 -0.23 11.74
CA LEU A 80 8.74 0.39 13.03
C LEU A 80 7.53 -0.27 13.69
N LEU A 81 6.46 -0.54 12.94
CA LEU A 81 5.25 -1.17 13.47
C LEU A 81 5.50 -2.62 13.90
N GLU A 82 6.26 -3.38 13.12
CA GLU A 82 6.66 -4.76 13.46
C GLU A 82 7.34 -4.81 14.83
N ARG A 83 8.33 -3.95 15.05
CA ARG A 83 9.07 -3.87 16.33
C ARG A 83 8.20 -3.43 17.51
N TRP A 84 7.11 -2.73 17.28
CA TRP A 84 6.16 -2.36 18.33
C TRP A 84 5.19 -3.51 18.64
N ILE A 85 4.74 -4.24 17.62
CA ILE A 85 3.87 -5.40 17.77
C ILE A 85 4.58 -6.53 18.49
N GLU A 86 5.84 -6.82 18.15
CA GLU A 86 6.64 -7.88 18.80
C GLU A 86 6.91 -7.64 20.30
N ARG A 87 6.72 -6.40 20.78
CA ARG A 87 6.98 -6.01 22.17
C ARG A 87 5.72 -5.94 23.04
N ALA A 88 4.53 -6.02 22.45
CA ALA A 88 3.24 -5.96 23.13
C ALA A 88 2.76 -7.37 23.52
#